data_AF-A0A5C6ZDJ9-F1
#
_entry.id   AF-A0A5C6ZDJ9-F1
#
_cell.length_a   1.000
_cell.length_b   1.000
_cell.length_c   1.000
_cell.angle_alpha   90.00
_cell.angle_beta   90.00
_cell.angle_gamma   90.00
#
_symmetry.space_group_name_H-M   'P 1'
#
loop_
_entity.id
_entity.type
_entity.pdbx_description
1 polymer ?
#
loop_
_entity_poly.entity_id
_entity_poly.type
_entity_poly.pdbx_seq_one_letter_code
_entity_poly.pdbx_strand_id
1 'polypeptide(L)'
;MKKLILLGLAIVLFTACDKQDKRYTQQSPEIETVKKFLDDYNNKVYDTSIYADSSKSFFNASKDEFMSPSETVAMHKQNDELYSKRGFTNEDPEYEMVVTDDGETWVNCWLDWKGTLAANNKEFEMPVHLTYRFVDGKIVREVAMFDPSKIVLEVQAIEAEKNMSVDEKTILAAANTAIKAWNTNDKELMSSFMTPDISRLTDGVKTQSGTKEYGEMMDSFHSAFTGFTVTMNNIDIKNNKAYISWTISGKNTSTYMGNPATNKELSLPGFSVWTFNGDGKAVEEHAYTDNLAMLQQLGYSDPAPPK
;
A
#
# COMPACT_ATOMS: atom_id res chain seq x y z
N MET A 1 81.24 5.30 2.45
CA MET A 1 80.18 5.38 3.48
C MET A 1 78.94 6.16 3.02
N LYS A 2 79.05 7.31 2.31
CA LYS A 2 77.86 8.06 1.83
C LYS A 2 76.96 7.31 0.83
N LYS A 3 77.51 6.42 -0.01
CA LYS A 3 76.74 5.63 -1.00
C LYS A 3 75.97 4.44 -0.42
N LEU A 4 76.34 3.97 0.78
CA LEU A 4 75.64 2.87 1.48
C LEU A 4 74.42 3.38 2.27
N ILE A 5 74.48 4.62 2.77
CA ILE A 5 73.36 5.26 3.49
C ILE A 5 72.21 5.59 2.52
N LEU A 6 72.53 6.01 1.29
CA LEU A 6 71.53 6.28 0.25
C LEU A 6 70.80 5.03 -0.25
N LEU A 7 71.46 3.86 -0.23
CA LEU A 7 70.83 2.60 -0.62
C LEU A 7 69.89 2.06 0.48
N GLY A 8 70.22 2.27 1.76
CA GLY A 8 69.35 1.92 2.88
C GLY A 8 68.07 2.77 2.95
N LEU A 9 68.16 4.06 2.64
CA LEU A 9 67.00 4.97 2.59
C LEU A 9 66.06 4.67 1.41
N ALA A 10 66.60 4.23 0.28
CA ALA A 10 65.78 3.84 -0.88
C ALA A 10 64.95 2.57 -0.63
N ILE A 11 65.45 1.63 0.19
CA ILE A 11 64.74 0.38 0.50
C ILE A 11 63.57 0.63 1.48
N VAL A 12 63.69 1.60 2.41
CA VAL A 12 62.60 1.98 3.31
C VAL A 12 61.45 2.67 2.57
N LEU A 13 61.76 3.44 1.51
CA LEU A 13 60.76 4.15 0.68
C LEU A 13 59.85 3.23 -0.14
N PHE A 14 60.25 1.97 -0.42
CA PHE A 14 59.40 1.01 -1.15
C PHE A 14 58.54 0.12 -0.23
N THR A 15 58.69 0.23 1.10
CA THR A 15 57.80 -0.46 2.05
C THR A 15 56.60 0.37 2.52
N ALA A 16 56.59 1.66 2.17
CA ALA A 16 55.43 2.54 2.30
C ALA A 16 54.51 2.41 1.06
N CYS A 17 54.21 1.18 0.65
CA CYS A 17 52.99 0.96 -0.12
C CYS A 17 51.85 1.24 0.85
N ASP A 18 51.08 2.29 0.57
CA ASP A 18 49.88 2.68 1.29
C ASP A 18 49.03 1.43 1.56
N LYS A 19 49.06 0.91 2.79
CA LYS A 19 47.94 0.14 3.34
C LYS A 19 46.81 1.14 3.49
N GLN A 20 46.14 1.45 2.38
CA GLN A 20 44.87 2.14 2.46
C GLN A 20 43.95 1.19 3.22
N ASP A 21 43.58 1.57 4.45
CA ASP A 21 42.67 0.78 5.25
C ASP A 21 41.42 0.48 4.42
N LYS A 22 41.06 -0.80 4.30
CA LYS A 22 39.90 -1.21 3.49
C LYS A 22 38.64 -0.76 4.23
N ARG A 23 38.13 0.42 3.87
CA ARG A 23 36.97 1.06 4.51
C ARG A 23 35.62 0.60 3.96
N TYR A 24 35.62 -0.18 2.88
CA TYR A 24 34.43 -0.72 2.24
C TYR A 24 34.67 -2.18 1.84
N THR A 25 33.71 -3.05 2.10
CA THR A 25 33.73 -4.44 1.65
C THR A 25 32.32 -5.00 1.51
N GLN A 26 32.12 -5.94 0.59
CA GLN A 26 30.90 -6.76 0.50
C GLN A 26 31.11 -8.16 1.08
N GLN A 27 32.29 -8.39 1.67
CA GLN A 27 32.66 -9.64 2.31
C GLN A 27 33.28 -9.33 3.68
N SER A 28 32.59 -9.70 4.76
CA SER A 28 33.10 -9.64 6.13
C SER A 28 32.36 -10.64 7.05
N PRO A 29 32.96 -11.03 8.20
CA PRO A 29 32.27 -11.83 9.22
C PRO A 29 31.00 -11.16 9.76
N GLU A 30 30.97 -9.83 9.83
CA GLU A 30 29.80 -9.05 10.26
C GLU A 30 28.64 -9.20 9.26
N ILE A 31 28.92 -9.16 7.96
CA ILE A 31 27.91 -9.42 6.91
C ILE A 31 27.34 -10.83 7.06
N GLU A 32 28.18 -11.85 7.29
CA GLU A 32 27.71 -13.23 7.49
C GLU A 32 26.88 -13.38 8.77
N THR A 33 27.19 -12.61 9.82
CA THR A 33 26.38 -12.54 11.04
C THR A 33 24.99 -11.96 10.74
N VAL A 34 24.92 -10.87 9.95
CA VAL A 34 23.63 -10.26 9.58
C VAL A 34 22.81 -11.18 8.67
N LYS A 35 23.42 -11.83 7.67
CA LYS A 35 22.70 -12.82 6.83
C LYS A 35 22.05 -13.93 7.66
N LYS A 36 22.81 -14.50 8.60
CA LYS A 36 22.28 -15.51 9.52
C LYS A 36 21.13 -14.94 10.37
N PHE A 37 21.27 -13.70 10.86
CA PHE A 37 20.22 -13.06 11.64
C PHE A 37 18.92 -12.88 10.84
N LEU A 38 19.00 -12.50 9.56
CA LEU A 38 17.84 -12.38 8.67
C LEU A 38 17.22 -13.75 8.37
N ASP A 39 18.03 -14.79 8.18
CA ASP A 39 17.55 -16.17 8.04
C ASP A 39 16.82 -16.64 9.31
N ASP A 40 17.38 -16.36 10.49
CA ASP A 40 16.76 -16.69 11.78
C ASP A 40 15.41 -15.95 11.93
N TYR A 41 15.35 -14.65 11.59
CA TYR A 41 14.11 -13.86 11.57
C TYR A 41 13.03 -14.47 10.67
N ASN A 42 13.41 -14.90 9.46
CA ASN A 42 12.53 -15.57 8.50
C ASN A 42 12.00 -16.91 9.04
N ASN A 43 12.82 -17.61 9.83
CA ASN A 43 12.47 -18.88 10.46
C ASN A 43 11.85 -18.72 11.87
N LYS A 44 11.58 -17.49 12.32
CA LYS A 44 11.08 -17.16 13.66
C LYS A 44 11.97 -17.71 14.79
N VAL A 45 13.27 -17.78 14.54
CA VAL A 45 14.31 -18.08 15.51
C VAL A 45 14.83 -16.75 16.06
N TYR A 46 14.78 -16.59 17.38
CA TYR A 46 15.12 -15.32 18.03
C TYR A 46 16.38 -15.48 18.90
N ASP A 47 17.54 -15.49 18.24
CA ASP A 47 18.85 -15.52 18.91
C ASP A 47 19.32 -14.10 19.26
N THR A 48 19.41 -13.81 20.55
CA THR A 48 19.88 -12.51 21.05
C THR A 48 21.39 -12.49 21.27
N SER A 49 22.09 -13.63 21.11
CA SER A 49 23.51 -13.73 21.38
C SER A 49 24.35 -12.87 20.45
N ILE A 50 23.84 -12.46 19.28
CA ILE A 50 24.53 -11.56 18.35
C ILE A 50 24.61 -10.11 18.84
N TYR A 51 23.79 -9.74 19.82
CA TYR A 51 23.73 -8.39 20.38
C TYR A 51 24.65 -8.25 21.60
N ALA A 52 25.15 -7.04 21.81
CA ALA A 52 25.64 -6.62 23.12
C ALA A 52 24.46 -6.34 24.06
N ASP A 53 24.64 -6.54 25.37
CA ASP A 53 23.59 -6.26 26.37
C ASP A 53 23.10 -4.81 26.34
N SER A 54 23.98 -3.87 25.96
CA SER A 54 23.67 -2.45 25.80
C SER A 54 23.15 -2.07 24.41
N SER A 55 22.86 -3.04 23.55
CA SER A 55 22.41 -2.77 22.18
C SER A 55 21.07 -2.01 22.18
N LYS A 56 20.91 -1.15 21.17
CA LYS A 56 19.71 -0.34 20.96
C LYS A 56 19.21 -0.49 19.53
N SER A 57 17.96 -0.92 19.40
CA SER A 57 17.25 -1.07 18.13
C SER A 57 16.30 0.10 17.91
N PHE A 58 16.34 0.70 16.72
CA PHE A 58 15.52 1.85 16.33
C PHE A 58 14.72 1.53 15.06
N PHE A 59 13.40 1.42 15.17
CA PHE A 59 12.53 1.01 14.06
C PHE A 59 11.65 2.19 13.68
N ASN A 60 12.00 2.90 12.59
CA ASN A 60 11.40 4.19 12.22
C ASN A 60 11.34 5.21 13.37
N ALA A 61 12.33 5.17 14.27
CA ALA A 61 12.26 5.81 15.58
C ALA A 61 13.38 6.83 15.80
N SER A 62 13.11 7.82 16.66
CA SER A 62 14.10 8.82 17.05
C SER A 62 15.09 8.28 18.09
N LYS A 63 16.17 9.03 18.38
CA LYS A 63 17.29 8.58 19.23
C LYS A 63 16.91 8.15 20.66
N ASP A 64 15.77 8.60 21.17
CA ASP A 64 15.32 8.33 22.53
C ASP A 64 14.25 7.22 22.60
N GLU A 65 13.82 6.73 21.43
CA GLU A 65 12.79 5.69 21.26
C GLU A 65 13.46 4.40 20.75
N PHE A 66 14.17 3.71 21.64
CA PHE A 66 14.85 2.45 21.32
C PHE A 66 14.28 1.27 22.10
N MET A 67 14.48 0.09 21.54
CA MET A 67 14.24 -1.19 22.20
C MET A 67 15.58 -1.86 22.54
N SER A 68 15.63 -2.52 23.69
CA SER A 68 16.63 -3.54 24.00
C SER A 68 16.44 -4.79 23.14
N PRO A 69 17.43 -5.68 23.02
CA PRO A 69 17.27 -6.94 22.27
C PRO A 69 16.07 -7.77 22.70
N SER A 70 15.77 -7.82 24.00
CA SER A 70 14.60 -8.53 24.53
C SER A 70 13.27 -7.88 24.12
N GLU A 71 13.20 -6.55 24.11
CA GLU A 71 12.01 -5.81 23.68
C GLU A 71 11.79 -5.97 22.17
N THR A 72 12.86 -5.91 21.36
CA THR A 72 12.81 -6.16 19.92
C THR A 72 12.26 -7.56 19.61
N VAL A 73 12.73 -8.59 20.32
CA VAL A 73 12.20 -9.97 20.19
C VAL A 73 10.73 -10.05 20.61
N ALA A 74 10.33 -9.39 21.70
CA ALA A 74 8.94 -9.38 22.14
C ALA A 74 8.02 -8.73 21.09
N MET A 75 8.43 -7.58 20.53
CA MET A 75 7.72 -6.92 19.45
C MET A 75 7.60 -7.82 18.22
N HIS A 76 8.67 -8.50 17.78
CA HIS A 76 8.59 -9.39 16.63
C HIS A 76 7.64 -10.58 16.85
N LYS A 77 7.63 -11.16 18.05
CA LYS A 77 6.68 -12.23 18.41
C LYS A 77 5.23 -11.75 18.40
N GLN A 78 4.97 -10.55 18.90
CA GLN A 78 3.64 -9.95 18.81
C GLN A 78 3.24 -9.72 17.34
N ASN A 79 4.17 -9.21 16.54
CA ASN A 79 3.91 -8.97 15.11
C ASN A 79 3.70 -10.27 14.32
N ASP A 80 4.28 -11.40 14.75
CA ASP A 80 4.07 -12.70 14.09
C ASP A 80 2.61 -13.13 14.08
N GLU A 81 1.79 -12.68 15.02
CA GLU A 81 0.36 -13.03 15.09
C GLU A 81 -0.47 -12.36 13.98
N LEU A 82 0.01 -11.24 13.44
CA LEU A 82 -0.65 -10.52 12.33
C LEU A 82 -0.52 -11.25 10.99
N TYR A 83 0.51 -12.09 10.83
CA TYR A 83 0.89 -12.64 9.54
C TYR A 83 0.79 -14.16 9.47
N SER A 84 0.14 -14.68 8.41
CA SER A 84 0.19 -16.11 8.07
C SER A 84 1.54 -16.50 7.45
N LYS A 85 2.22 -15.55 6.81
CA LYS A 85 3.58 -15.69 6.27
C LYS A 85 4.29 -14.33 6.33
N ARG A 86 5.57 -14.31 6.71
CA ARG A 86 6.39 -13.09 6.70
C ARG A 86 7.87 -13.39 6.53
N GLY A 87 8.62 -12.48 5.92
CA GLY A 87 10.07 -12.55 5.88
C GLY A 87 10.70 -11.61 4.87
N PHE A 88 12.02 -11.45 4.94
CA PHE A 88 12.81 -10.87 3.87
C PHE A 88 12.83 -11.81 2.67
N THR A 89 12.75 -11.25 1.47
CA THR A 89 12.89 -11.98 0.22
C THR A 89 14.38 -12.27 -0.03
N ASN A 90 14.66 -13.19 -0.95
CA ASN A 90 16.00 -13.43 -1.46
C ASN A 90 16.21 -12.74 -2.83
N GLU A 91 15.37 -11.75 -3.14
CA GLU A 91 15.40 -11.02 -4.40
C GLU A 91 16.34 -9.84 -4.25
N ASP A 92 17.47 -9.88 -4.97
CA ASP A 92 18.49 -8.83 -5.05
C ASP A 92 18.95 -8.20 -3.72
N PRO A 93 19.32 -8.99 -2.68
CA PRO A 93 19.73 -8.41 -1.41
C PRO A 93 21.14 -7.81 -1.51
N GLU A 94 21.28 -6.54 -1.14
CA GLU A 94 22.57 -5.86 -1.09
C GLU A 94 23.11 -5.78 0.33
N TYR A 95 24.38 -6.13 0.49
CA TYR A 95 25.11 -6.04 1.75
C TYR A 95 26.42 -5.31 1.54
N GLU A 96 26.68 -4.32 2.39
CA GLU A 96 28.00 -3.69 2.48
C GLU A 96 28.40 -3.54 3.93
N MET A 97 29.70 -3.52 4.16
CA MET A 97 30.30 -3.10 5.41
C MET A 97 31.21 -1.92 5.16
N VAL A 98 31.08 -0.90 6.00
CA VAL A 98 31.92 0.30 5.99
C VAL A 98 32.60 0.53 7.34
N VAL A 99 33.79 1.14 7.28
CA VAL A 99 34.51 1.65 8.46
C VAL A 99 34.57 3.18 8.39
N THR A 100 33.96 3.85 9.37
CA THR A 100 33.85 5.32 9.41
C THR A 100 35.18 6.02 9.73
N ASP A 101 35.20 7.35 9.67
CA ASP A 101 36.33 8.19 10.14
C ASP A 101 36.66 8.01 11.62
N ASP A 102 35.66 7.64 12.41
CA ASP A 102 35.82 7.34 13.83
C ASP A 102 36.20 5.86 14.09
N GLY A 103 36.41 5.07 13.03
CA GLY A 103 36.75 3.66 13.14
C GLY A 103 35.58 2.75 13.50
N GLU A 104 34.34 3.21 13.35
CA GLU A 104 33.16 2.39 13.61
C GLU A 104 32.87 1.45 12.44
N THR A 105 32.60 0.19 12.74
CA THR A 105 32.15 -0.81 11.76
C THR A 105 30.64 -0.80 11.65
N TRP A 106 30.14 -0.59 10.43
CA TRP A 106 28.72 -0.61 10.11
C TRP A 106 28.43 -1.58 8.98
N VAL A 107 27.36 -2.37 9.10
CA VAL A 107 26.82 -3.19 8.01
C VAL A 107 25.51 -2.57 7.56
N ASN A 108 25.41 -2.21 6.28
CA ASN A 108 24.17 -1.71 5.66
C ASN A 108 23.56 -2.80 4.78
N CYS A 109 22.23 -2.87 4.78
CA CYS A 109 21.47 -3.85 4.01
C CYS A 109 20.30 -3.16 3.31
N TRP A 110 20.15 -3.41 2.01
CA TRP A 110 18.95 -3.07 1.25
C TRP A 110 18.26 -4.36 0.85
N LEU A 111 17.03 -4.52 1.34
CA LEU A 111 16.29 -5.76 1.30
C LEU A 111 14.84 -5.47 0.92
N ASP A 112 14.15 -6.45 0.35
CA ASP A 112 12.70 -6.43 0.26
C ASP A 112 12.10 -7.34 1.33
N TRP A 113 11.04 -6.87 1.98
CA TRP A 113 10.28 -7.64 2.96
C TRP A 113 8.87 -7.90 2.45
N LYS A 114 8.38 -9.11 2.72
CA LYS A 114 7.07 -9.57 2.26
C LYS A 114 6.27 -10.19 3.39
N GLY A 115 4.99 -9.86 3.46
CA GLY A 115 4.06 -10.36 4.48
C GLY A 115 2.66 -10.59 3.97
N THR A 116 2.04 -11.68 4.43
CA THR A 116 0.64 -12.03 4.16
C THR A 116 -0.15 -11.92 5.45
N LEU A 117 -1.17 -11.05 5.49
CA LEU A 117 -2.02 -10.89 6.67
C LEU A 117 -2.86 -12.13 6.92
N ALA A 118 -2.88 -12.63 8.15
CA ALA A 118 -3.68 -13.80 8.54
C ALA A 118 -5.20 -13.54 8.44
N ALA A 119 -5.62 -12.29 8.60
CA ALA A 119 -7.04 -11.92 8.65
C ALA A 119 -7.76 -12.02 7.30
N ASN A 120 -7.07 -11.73 6.18
CA ASN A 120 -7.70 -11.66 4.86
C ASN A 120 -6.83 -12.14 3.70
N ASN A 121 -5.64 -12.69 3.99
CA ASN A 121 -4.67 -13.18 3.01
C ASN A 121 -4.14 -12.12 2.02
N LYS A 122 -4.34 -10.82 2.29
CA LYS A 122 -3.71 -9.77 1.49
C LYS A 122 -2.20 -9.79 1.71
N GLU A 123 -1.47 -9.64 0.62
CA GLU A 123 -0.03 -9.66 0.57
C GLU A 123 0.51 -8.24 0.40
N PHE A 124 1.59 -7.95 1.12
CA PHE A 124 2.27 -6.67 1.14
C PHE A 124 3.75 -6.87 0.95
N GLU A 125 4.37 -5.93 0.25
CA GLU A 125 5.80 -5.90 -0.01
C GLU A 125 6.29 -4.47 0.25
N MET A 126 7.47 -4.36 0.87
CA MET A 126 8.10 -3.07 1.11
C MET A 126 9.63 -3.21 1.08
N PRO A 127 10.33 -2.20 0.54
CA PRO A 127 11.77 -2.10 0.71
C PRO A 127 12.09 -1.75 2.17
N VAL A 128 13.19 -2.31 2.66
CA VAL A 128 13.70 -2.14 4.02
C VAL A 128 15.19 -1.84 3.95
N HIS A 129 15.60 -0.74 4.59
CA HIS A 129 17.01 -0.48 4.87
C HIS A 129 17.31 -0.81 6.33
N LEU A 130 18.27 -1.71 6.54
CA LEU A 130 18.76 -2.08 7.86
C LEU A 130 20.21 -1.64 7.98
N THR A 131 20.59 -1.07 9.11
CA THR A 131 21.99 -0.78 9.40
C THR A 131 22.37 -1.16 10.83
N TYR A 132 23.52 -1.82 10.97
CA TYR A 132 23.99 -2.42 12.21
C TYR A 132 25.39 -1.93 12.54
N ARG A 133 25.59 -1.34 13.73
CA ARG A 133 26.92 -1.02 14.25
C ARG A 133 27.47 -2.19 15.05
N PHE A 134 28.70 -2.58 14.75
CA PHE A 134 29.41 -3.66 15.43
C PHE A 134 30.52 -3.14 16.34
N VAL A 135 30.68 -3.79 17.50
CA VAL A 135 31.84 -3.69 18.40
C VAL A 135 32.16 -5.10 18.89
N ASP A 136 33.42 -5.52 18.78
CA ASP A 136 33.88 -6.85 19.20
C ASP A 136 33.03 -8.02 18.66
N GLY A 137 32.58 -7.90 17.41
CA GLY A 137 31.74 -8.90 16.73
C GLY A 137 30.28 -8.96 17.22
N LYS A 138 29.85 -8.02 18.06
CA LYS A 138 28.47 -7.89 18.55
C LYS A 138 27.79 -6.65 17.99
N ILE A 139 26.50 -6.76 17.73
CA ILE A 139 25.66 -5.61 17.37
C ILE A 139 25.43 -4.77 18.62
N VAL A 140 25.85 -3.50 18.57
CA VAL A 140 25.61 -2.51 19.64
C VAL A 140 24.54 -1.50 19.25
N ARG A 141 24.15 -1.46 17.98
CA ARG A 141 23.09 -0.60 17.47
C ARG A 141 22.50 -1.20 16.21
N GLU A 142 21.18 -1.17 16.11
CA GLU A 142 20.41 -1.55 14.94
C GLU A 142 19.47 -0.39 14.57
N VAL A 143 19.37 -0.07 13.30
CA VAL A 143 18.41 0.89 12.78
C VAL A 143 17.69 0.28 11.58
N ALA A 144 16.37 0.23 11.64
CA ALA A 144 15.50 -0.25 10.58
C ALA A 144 14.62 0.90 10.06
N MET A 145 14.65 1.10 8.74
CA MET A 145 13.90 2.14 8.04
C MET A 145 13.04 1.50 6.94
N PHE A 146 11.72 1.68 7.04
CA PHE A 146 10.73 1.08 6.13
C PHE A 146 9.38 1.83 6.22
N ASP A 147 8.50 1.67 5.24
CA ASP A 147 7.15 2.26 5.28
C ASP A 147 6.07 1.19 5.53
N PRO A 148 5.56 1.06 6.78
CA PRO A 148 4.50 0.11 7.09
C PRO A 148 3.10 0.64 6.80
N SER A 149 2.93 1.86 6.27
CA SER A 149 1.63 2.56 6.23
C SER A 149 0.54 1.76 5.53
N LYS A 150 0.88 1.07 4.42
CA LYS A 150 -0.09 0.23 3.70
C LYS A 150 -0.63 -0.92 4.56
N ILE A 151 0.22 -1.53 5.37
CA ILE A 151 -0.18 -2.60 6.29
C ILE A 151 -1.02 -2.01 7.43
N VAL A 152 -0.58 -0.90 8.02
CA VAL A 152 -1.29 -0.25 9.13
C VAL A 152 -2.70 0.16 8.69
N LEU A 153 -2.85 0.76 7.51
CA LEU A 153 -4.15 1.14 6.96
C LEU A 153 -5.06 -0.08 6.74
N GLU A 154 -4.50 -1.19 6.25
CA GLU A 154 -5.27 -2.42 6.07
C GLU A 154 -5.72 -3.03 7.40
N VAL A 155 -4.83 -3.08 8.40
CA VAL A 155 -5.17 -3.57 9.74
C VAL A 155 -6.25 -2.70 10.38
N GLN A 156 -6.15 -1.38 10.24
CA GLN A 156 -7.19 -0.44 10.70
C GLN A 156 -8.53 -0.68 9.99
N ALA A 157 -8.53 -0.92 8.68
CA ALA A 157 -9.75 -1.25 7.93
C ALA A 157 -10.39 -2.56 8.42
N ILE A 158 -9.58 -3.59 8.68
CA ILE A 158 -10.04 -4.86 9.25
C ILE A 158 -10.66 -4.66 10.64
N GLU A 159 -10.04 -3.86 11.49
CA GLU A 159 -10.55 -3.56 12.84
C GLU A 159 -11.83 -2.73 12.80
N ALA A 160 -11.89 -1.73 11.92
CA ALA A 160 -13.09 -0.94 11.68
C ALA A 160 -14.24 -1.85 11.24
N GLU A 161 -14.03 -2.72 10.26
CA GLU A 161 -15.04 -3.65 9.77
C GLU A 161 -15.53 -4.62 10.86
N LYS A 162 -14.63 -5.13 11.70
CA LYS A 162 -15.00 -5.97 12.85
C LYS A 162 -15.93 -5.24 13.82
N ASN A 163 -15.65 -3.95 14.07
CA ASN A 163 -16.38 -3.10 15.00
C ASN A 163 -17.68 -2.49 14.43
N MET A 164 -17.94 -2.64 13.13
CA MET A 164 -19.19 -2.19 12.52
C MET A 164 -20.39 -2.94 13.12
N SER A 165 -21.47 -2.18 13.32
CA SER A 165 -22.79 -2.70 13.65
C SER A 165 -23.36 -3.59 12.54
N VAL A 166 -24.41 -4.34 12.86
CA VAL A 166 -25.10 -5.20 11.87
C VAL A 166 -25.64 -4.38 10.70
N ASP A 167 -26.19 -3.20 10.98
CA ASP A 167 -26.74 -2.29 9.96
C ASP A 167 -25.63 -1.76 9.06
N GLU A 168 -24.51 -1.34 9.64
CA GLU A 168 -23.35 -0.87 8.87
C GLU A 168 -22.76 -1.98 7.99
N LYS A 169 -22.67 -3.22 8.49
CA LYS A 169 -22.23 -4.38 7.68
C LYS A 169 -23.18 -4.67 6.54
N THR A 170 -24.49 -4.52 6.76
CA THR A 170 -25.51 -4.68 5.72
C THR A 170 -25.35 -3.61 4.64
N ILE A 171 -25.10 -2.36 5.03
CA ILE A 171 -24.87 -1.23 4.11
C ILE A 171 -23.57 -1.44 3.31
N LEU A 172 -22.48 -1.87 3.96
CA LEU A 172 -21.22 -2.16 3.27
C LEU A 172 -21.38 -3.30 2.25
N ALA A 173 -22.09 -4.37 2.62
CA ALA A 173 -22.42 -5.45 1.70
C ALA A 173 -23.25 -4.96 0.51
N ALA A 174 -24.21 -4.06 0.73
CA ALA A 174 -24.99 -3.44 -0.33
C ALA A 174 -24.12 -2.58 -1.26
N ALA A 175 -23.21 -1.76 -0.73
CA ALA A 175 -22.27 -0.98 -1.53
C ALA A 175 -21.37 -1.87 -2.41
N ASN A 176 -20.79 -2.93 -1.83
CA ASN A 176 -19.99 -3.91 -2.58
C ASN A 176 -20.83 -4.61 -3.67
N THR A 177 -22.09 -4.92 -3.36
CA THR A 177 -23.05 -5.51 -4.31
C THR A 177 -23.33 -4.55 -5.47
N ALA A 178 -23.49 -3.24 -5.19
CA ALA A 178 -23.67 -2.21 -6.20
C ALA A 178 -22.47 -2.14 -7.17
N ILE A 179 -21.24 -2.14 -6.64
CA ILE A 179 -20.02 -2.12 -7.47
C ILE A 179 -19.92 -3.37 -8.33
N LYS A 180 -20.22 -4.54 -7.77
CA LYS A 180 -20.25 -5.79 -8.54
C LYS A 180 -21.30 -5.73 -9.65
N ALA A 181 -22.53 -5.34 -9.32
CA ALA A 181 -23.63 -5.21 -10.26
C ALA A 181 -23.33 -4.23 -11.39
N TRP A 182 -22.72 -3.08 -11.08
CA TRP A 182 -22.22 -2.16 -12.08
C TRP A 182 -21.18 -2.80 -12.99
N ASN A 183 -20.17 -3.49 -12.46
CA ASN A 183 -19.11 -4.07 -13.29
C ASN A 183 -19.58 -5.29 -14.13
N THR A 184 -20.61 -6.01 -13.68
CA THR A 184 -21.17 -7.16 -14.42
C THR A 184 -22.41 -6.82 -15.24
N ASN A 185 -22.85 -5.56 -15.22
CA ASN A 185 -24.14 -5.11 -15.74
C ASN A 185 -25.34 -5.97 -15.25
N ASP A 186 -25.30 -6.41 -14.00
CA ASP A 186 -26.32 -7.30 -13.43
C ASP A 186 -27.41 -6.50 -12.72
N LYS A 187 -28.52 -6.29 -13.43
CA LYS A 187 -29.67 -5.48 -12.96
C LYS A 187 -30.47 -6.16 -11.86
N GLU A 188 -30.49 -7.49 -11.83
CA GLU A 188 -31.16 -8.24 -10.76
C GLU A 188 -30.36 -8.10 -9.46
N LEU A 189 -29.04 -8.22 -9.56
CA LEU A 189 -28.12 -7.98 -8.44
C LEU A 189 -28.21 -6.53 -7.96
N MET A 190 -28.28 -5.55 -8.88
CA MET A 190 -28.47 -4.14 -8.53
C MET A 190 -29.78 -3.93 -7.77
N SER A 191 -30.88 -4.50 -8.27
CA SER A 191 -32.20 -4.37 -7.66
C SER A 191 -32.30 -5.08 -6.30
N SER A 192 -31.45 -6.08 -6.05
CA SER A 192 -31.54 -6.94 -4.86
C SER A 192 -31.38 -6.20 -3.53
N PHE A 193 -30.70 -5.05 -3.51
CA PHE A 193 -30.49 -4.26 -2.29
C PHE A 193 -31.28 -2.93 -2.27
N MET A 194 -32.05 -2.63 -3.31
CA MET A 194 -32.85 -1.40 -3.41
C MET A 194 -34.32 -1.65 -3.08
N THR A 195 -35.04 -0.60 -2.71
CA THR A 195 -36.50 -0.62 -2.80
C THR A 195 -36.94 -0.47 -4.26
N PRO A 196 -38.10 -1.03 -4.65
CA PRO A 196 -38.59 -0.90 -6.03
C PRO A 196 -38.79 0.55 -6.49
N ASP A 197 -38.97 1.47 -5.55
CA ASP A 197 -39.23 2.90 -5.73
C ASP A 197 -38.01 3.81 -5.47
N ILE A 198 -36.79 3.24 -5.44
CA ILE A 198 -35.52 3.97 -5.29
C ILE A 198 -35.51 5.29 -6.09
N SER A 199 -35.15 6.40 -5.42
CA SER A 199 -35.00 7.71 -6.07
C SER A 199 -33.53 8.02 -6.31
N ARG A 200 -33.13 8.24 -7.56
CA ARG A 200 -31.78 8.75 -7.87
C ARG A 200 -31.84 10.20 -8.29
N LEU A 201 -30.99 11.01 -7.65
CA LEU A 201 -30.70 12.37 -8.06
C LEU A 201 -29.28 12.42 -8.60
N THR A 202 -29.10 13.09 -9.73
CA THR A 202 -27.78 13.42 -10.29
C THR A 202 -27.63 14.93 -10.28
N ASP A 203 -26.59 15.44 -9.61
CA ASP A 203 -26.32 16.87 -9.44
C ASP A 203 -27.53 17.67 -8.93
N GLY A 204 -28.32 17.06 -8.04
CA GLY A 204 -29.52 17.66 -7.43
C GLY A 204 -30.81 17.53 -8.25
N VAL A 205 -30.75 16.96 -9.46
CA VAL A 205 -31.92 16.73 -10.33
C VAL A 205 -32.34 15.26 -10.25
N LYS A 206 -33.62 14.99 -10.02
CA LYS A 206 -34.15 13.61 -10.05
C LYS A 206 -34.03 13.05 -11.47
N THR A 207 -33.25 11.98 -11.64
CA THR A 207 -32.95 11.39 -12.95
C THR A 207 -33.55 10.00 -13.12
N GLN A 208 -33.72 9.21 -12.06
CA GLN A 208 -34.36 7.89 -12.11
C GLN A 208 -35.34 7.68 -10.96
N SER A 209 -36.45 7.02 -11.26
CA SER A 209 -37.49 6.59 -10.34
C SER A 209 -37.71 5.08 -10.45
N GLY A 210 -37.17 4.35 -9.49
CA GLY A 210 -37.31 2.90 -9.37
C GLY A 210 -36.22 2.10 -10.10
N THR A 211 -36.18 0.81 -9.79
CA THR A 211 -35.10 -0.09 -10.22
C THR A 211 -35.03 -0.31 -11.72
N LYS A 212 -36.16 -0.19 -12.43
CA LYS A 212 -36.21 -0.33 -13.89
C LYS A 212 -35.42 0.79 -14.58
N GLU A 213 -35.71 2.05 -14.28
CA GLU A 213 -35.02 3.20 -14.87
C GLU A 213 -33.53 3.21 -14.48
N TYR A 214 -33.21 2.74 -13.27
CA TYR A 214 -31.84 2.56 -12.83
C TYR A 214 -31.10 1.51 -13.69
N GLY A 215 -31.73 0.37 -13.96
CA GLY A 215 -31.16 -0.66 -14.84
C GLY A 215 -30.98 -0.20 -16.30
N GLU A 216 -31.92 0.60 -16.82
CA GLU A 216 -31.80 1.20 -18.16
C GLU A 216 -30.62 2.18 -18.24
N MET A 217 -30.34 2.93 -17.16
CA MET A 217 -29.14 3.76 -17.05
C MET A 217 -27.86 2.90 -17.10
N MET A 218 -27.82 1.77 -16.39
CA MET A 218 -26.67 0.86 -16.45
C MET A 218 -26.42 0.34 -17.87
N ASP A 219 -27.49 -0.09 -18.55
CA ASP A 219 -27.43 -0.53 -19.94
C ASP A 219 -26.89 0.56 -20.87
N SER A 220 -27.26 1.83 -20.64
CA SER A 220 -26.75 2.96 -21.43
C SER A 220 -25.23 3.12 -21.31
N PHE A 221 -24.66 2.96 -20.12
CA PHE A 221 -23.20 3.06 -19.94
C PHE A 221 -22.49 1.85 -20.56
N HIS A 222 -22.96 0.64 -20.29
CA HIS A 222 -22.34 -0.59 -20.84
C HIS A 222 -22.45 -0.68 -22.36
N SER A 223 -23.52 -0.16 -22.95
CA SER A 223 -23.68 -0.11 -24.41
C SER A 223 -22.79 0.94 -25.07
N ALA A 224 -22.53 2.05 -24.38
CA ALA A 224 -21.74 3.16 -24.90
C ALA A 224 -20.22 2.97 -24.74
N PHE A 225 -19.81 2.23 -23.71
CA PHE A 225 -18.41 2.12 -23.28
C PHE A 225 -17.93 0.67 -23.23
N THR A 226 -16.99 0.31 -24.11
CA THR A 226 -16.28 -0.97 -24.00
C THR A 226 -15.30 -0.93 -22.84
N GLY A 227 -15.25 -2.01 -22.06
CA GLY A 227 -14.39 -2.07 -20.86
C GLY A 227 -14.88 -1.15 -19.74
N PHE A 228 -16.19 -0.85 -19.69
CA PHE A 228 -16.77 -0.05 -18.63
C PHE A 228 -16.51 -0.68 -17.27
N THR A 229 -15.96 0.10 -16.35
CA THR A 229 -15.66 -0.32 -14.97
C THR A 229 -16.04 0.76 -13.99
N VAL A 230 -16.43 0.34 -12.79
CA VAL A 230 -16.66 1.21 -11.64
C VAL A 230 -15.75 0.75 -10.51
N THR A 231 -14.89 1.64 -10.04
CA THR A 231 -14.01 1.39 -8.89
C THR A 231 -14.51 2.18 -7.70
N MET A 232 -14.74 1.52 -6.56
CA MET A 232 -14.99 2.21 -5.29
C MET A 232 -13.63 2.59 -4.69
N ASN A 233 -13.39 3.90 -4.57
CA ASN A 233 -12.13 4.43 -4.07
C ASN A 233 -12.12 4.52 -2.55
N ASN A 234 -13.25 4.93 -1.96
CA ASN A 234 -13.45 5.01 -0.51
C ASN A 234 -14.94 4.90 -0.17
N ILE A 235 -15.24 4.42 1.03
CA ILE A 235 -16.58 4.38 1.61
C ILE A 235 -16.55 4.78 3.08
N ASP A 236 -17.45 5.69 3.46
CA ASP A 236 -17.77 5.98 4.86
C ASP A 236 -19.24 5.66 5.12
N ILE A 237 -19.55 5.05 6.27
CA ILE A 237 -20.92 4.71 6.65
C ILE A 237 -21.26 5.42 7.95
N LYS A 238 -22.38 6.15 7.94
CA LYS A 238 -22.86 6.87 9.11
C LYS A 238 -24.37 7.09 9.01
N ASN A 239 -25.10 6.83 10.09
CA ASN A 239 -26.54 7.14 10.20
C ASN A 239 -27.36 6.61 9.01
N ASN A 240 -27.29 5.30 8.74
CA ASN A 240 -27.97 4.62 7.63
C ASN A 240 -27.64 5.18 6.23
N LYS A 241 -26.51 5.86 6.09
CA LYS A 241 -26.03 6.36 4.80
C LYS A 241 -24.65 5.80 4.48
N ALA A 242 -24.43 5.50 3.20
CA ALA A 242 -23.11 5.24 2.64
C ALA A 242 -22.67 6.43 1.80
N TYR A 243 -21.46 6.90 2.04
CA TYR A 243 -20.79 7.98 1.34
C TYR A 243 -19.67 7.36 0.52
N ILE A 244 -19.86 7.28 -0.79
CA ILE A 244 -19.01 6.48 -1.67
C ILE A 244 -18.33 7.41 -2.65
N SER A 245 -16.99 7.44 -2.63
CA SER A 245 -16.23 7.98 -3.74
C SER A 245 -15.89 6.86 -4.72
N TRP A 246 -16.06 7.13 -6.01
CA TRP A 246 -15.89 6.12 -7.05
C TRP A 246 -15.29 6.74 -8.31
N THR A 247 -14.77 5.90 -9.18
CA THR A 247 -14.30 6.27 -10.52
C THR A 247 -14.95 5.37 -11.54
N ILE A 248 -15.57 5.96 -12.57
CA ILE A 248 -15.98 5.23 -13.77
C ILE A 248 -14.87 5.32 -14.82
N SER A 249 -14.62 4.23 -15.54
CA SER A 249 -13.66 4.21 -16.64
C SER A 249 -14.18 3.38 -17.80
N GLY A 250 -13.80 3.71 -19.03
CA GLY A 250 -14.12 2.91 -20.22
C GLY A 250 -13.91 3.66 -21.53
N LYS A 251 -13.96 2.94 -22.65
CA LYS A 251 -13.74 3.51 -24.00
C LYS A 251 -15.05 3.74 -24.73
N ASN A 252 -15.32 4.96 -25.15
CA ASN A 252 -16.54 5.29 -25.89
C ASN A 252 -16.51 4.74 -27.34
N THR A 253 -17.13 3.58 -27.55
CA THR A 253 -17.14 2.85 -28.84
C THR A 253 -18.50 2.87 -29.52
N SER A 254 -19.53 3.43 -28.89
CA SER A 254 -20.88 3.58 -29.45
C SER A 254 -21.43 4.98 -29.21
N THR A 255 -22.64 5.24 -29.71
CA THR A 255 -23.35 6.51 -29.52
C THR A 255 -23.62 6.73 -28.03
N TYR A 256 -23.36 7.93 -27.53
CA TYR A 256 -23.64 8.32 -26.15
C TYR A 256 -24.18 9.73 -26.09
N MET A 257 -25.25 9.95 -25.31
CA MET A 257 -25.95 11.24 -25.20
C MET A 257 -26.29 11.90 -26.56
N GLY A 258 -26.65 11.09 -27.56
CA GLY A 258 -26.97 11.57 -28.92
C GLY A 258 -25.76 11.93 -29.79
N ASN A 259 -24.54 11.76 -29.29
CA ASN A 259 -23.31 12.03 -30.04
C ASN A 259 -22.69 10.73 -30.60
N PRO A 260 -22.04 10.76 -31.78
CA PRO A 260 -21.34 9.61 -32.33
C PRO A 260 -20.23 9.08 -31.41
N ALA A 261 -19.84 7.82 -31.62
CA ALA A 261 -18.69 7.21 -30.95
C ALA A 261 -17.40 8.00 -31.23
N THR A 262 -16.63 8.24 -30.18
CA THR A 262 -15.41 9.06 -30.23
C THR A 262 -14.12 8.24 -30.20
N ASN A 263 -14.22 6.97 -29.79
CA ASN A 263 -13.10 6.07 -29.51
C ASN A 263 -12.11 6.60 -28.46
N LYS A 264 -12.53 7.56 -27.62
CA LYS A 264 -11.72 8.08 -26.52
C LYS A 264 -11.96 7.31 -25.22
N GLU A 265 -10.94 7.30 -24.39
CA GLU A 265 -11.03 6.79 -23.02
C GLU A 265 -11.69 7.84 -22.12
N LEU A 266 -12.50 7.36 -21.19
CA LEU A 266 -13.07 8.12 -20.09
C LEU A 266 -12.45 7.59 -18.79
N SER A 267 -12.04 8.49 -17.90
CA SER A 267 -11.84 8.20 -16.49
C SER A 267 -12.37 9.37 -15.68
N LEU A 268 -13.48 9.14 -14.97
CA LEU A 268 -14.23 10.21 -14.33
C LEU A 268 -14.48 9.86 -12.85
N PRO A 269 -13.89 10.63 -11.92
CA PRO A 269 -14.23 10.51 -10.51
C PRO A 269 -15.63 11.03 -10.25
N GLY A 270 -16.30 10.43 -9.28
CA GLY A 270 -17.60 10.85 -8.79
C GLY A 270 -17.81 10.48 -7.33
N PHE A 271 -18.95 10.91 -6.82
CA PHE A 271 -19.33 10.68 -5.44
C PHE A 271 -20.81 10.36 -5.36
N SER A 272 -21.21 9.46 -4.49
CA SER A 272 -22.62 9.26 -4.18
C SER A 272 -22.91 9.08 -2.70
N VAL A 273 -24.08 9.57 -2.29
CA VAL A 273 -24.66 9.34 -0.97
C VAL A 273 -25.87 8.44 -1.13
N TRP A 274 -25.80 7.25 -0.57
CA TRP A 274 -26.90 6.29 -0.54
C TRP A 274 -27.59 6.33 0.81
N THR A 275 -28.92 6.38 0.83
CA THR A 275 -29.73 6.32 2.04
C THR A 275 -30.44 4.98 2.14
N PHE A 276 -30.39 4.35 3.31
CA PHE A 276 -30.99 3.05 3.59
C PHE A 276 -32.14 3.16 4.60
N ASN A 277 -33.18 2.35 4.40
CA ASN A 277 -34.29 2.21 5.34
C ASN A 277 -33.97 1.22 6.47
N GLY A 278 -34.93 1.01 7.39
CA GLY A 278 -34.77 0.09 8.52
C GLY A 278 -34.65 -1.39 8.14
N ASP A 279 -34.96 -1.76 6.89
CA ASP A 279 -34.78 -3.12 6.37
C ASP A 279 -33.41 -3.30 5.67
N GLY A 280 -32.54 -2.28 5.73
CA GLY A 280 -31.25 -2.28 5.04
C GLY A 280 -31.35 -2.16 3.52
N LYS A 281 -32.49 -1.68 2.98
CA LYS A 281 -32.68 -1.43 1.54
C LYS A 281 -32.40 0.03 1.20
N ALA A 282 -31.70 0.25 0.09
CA ALA A 282 -31.47 1.58 -0.45
C ALA A 282 -32.78 2.19 -0.96
N VAL A 283 -33.11 3.39 -0.48
CA VAL A 283 -34.31 4.17 -0.84
C VAL A 283 -33.99 5.41 -1.67
N GLU A 284 -32.75 5.91 -1.58
CA GLU A 284 -32.34 7.10 -2.29
C GLU A 284 -30.83 7.09 -2.58
N GLU A 285 -30.44 7.63 -3.74
CA GLU A 285 -29.07 7.92 -4.09
C GLU A 285 -28.94 9.36 -4.59
N HIS A 286 -27.98 10.11 -4.03
CA HIS A 286 -27.53 11.38 -4.58
C HIS A 286 -26.16 11.19 -5.20
N ALA A 287 -26.08 11.20 -6.52
CA ALA A 287 -24.84 11.08 -7.26
C ALA A 287 -24.37 12.46 -7.77
N TYR A 288 -23.06 12.67 -7.74
CA TYR A 288 -22.40 13.88 -8.16
C TYR A 288 -21.24 13.52 -9.08
N THR A 289 -21.19 14.16 -10.24
CA THR A 289 -20.15 13.93 -11.25
C THR A 289 -19.83 15.23 -11.97
N ASP A 290 -18.58 15.40 -12.42
CA ASP A 290 -18.23 16.52 -13.27
C ASP A 290 -18.63 16.22 -14.73
N ASN A 291 -19.88 16.52 -15.07
CA ASN A 291 -20.41 16.31 -16.42
C ASN A 291 -19.62 17.14 -17.45
N LEU A 292 -19.08 18.31 -17.08
CA LEU A 292 -18.28 19.11 -17.99
C LEU A 292 -16.96 18.41 -18.31
N ALA A 293 -16.28 17.86 -17.30
CA ALA A 293 -15.07 17.06 -17.51
C ALA A 293 -15.35 15.83 -18.37
N MET A 294 -16.49 15.16 -18.19
CA MET A 294 -16.91 14.03 -19.04
C MET A 294 -17.05 14.46 -20.51
N LEU A 295 -17.80 15.54 -20.79
CA LEU A 295 -17.98 16.05 -22.15
C LEU A 295 -16.64 16.45 -22.78
N GLN A 296 -15.75 17.10 -22.02
CA GLN A 296 -14.42 17.49 -22.48
C GLN A 296 -13.55 16.28 -22.84
N GLN A 297 -13.52 15.25 -21.99
CA GLN A 297 -12.77 14.02 -22.26
C GLN A 297 -13.26 13.32 -23.54
N LEU A 298 -14.58 13.26 -23.74
CA LEU A 298 -15.18 12.67 -24.94
C LEU A 298 -15.03 13.60 -26.17
N GLY A 299 -14.81 14.90 -25.96
CA GLY A 299 -14.79 15.89 -27.04
C GLY A 299 -16.18 16.18 -27.59
N TYR A 300 -17.19 16.07 -26.75
CA TYR A 300 -18.54 16.54 -27.04
C TYR A 300 -18.61 18.04 -26.81
N SER A 301 -19.36 18.73 -27.66
CA SER A 301 -19.76 20.11 -27.41
C SER A 301 -20.89 20.14 -26.38
N ASP A 302 -20.86 21.11 -25.48
CA ASP A 302 -21.96 21.39 -24.56
C ASP A 302 -23.27 21.53 -25.37
N PRO A 303 -24.36 20.81 -25.03
CA PRO A 303 -25.64 21.02 -25.68
C PRO A 303 -25.98 22.51 -25.60
N ALA A 304 -26.12 23.16 -26.76
CA ALA A 304 -26.49 24.57 -26.82
C ALA A 304 -27.74 24.80 -25.94
N PRO A 305 -27.78 25.87 -25.12
CA PRO A 305 -28.94 26.13 -24.29
C PRO A 305 -30.21 26.12 -25.16
N PRO A 306 -31.33 25.56 -24.69
CA PRO A 306 -32.58 25.63 -25.42
C PRO A 306 -32.89 27.09 -25.74
N LYS A 307 -33.15 27.38 -27.02
CA LYS A 307 -33.57 28.70 -27.49
C LYS A 307 -34.97 29.04 -27.01
#